data_AF-A0AAE9KMS0-F1
#
_entry.id   AF-A0AAE9KMS0-F1
#
_cell.length_a   1.000
_cell.length_b   1.000
_cell.length_c   1.000
_cell.angle_alpha   90.00
_cell.angle_beta   90.00
_cell.angle_gamma   90.00
#
_symmetry.space_group_name_H-M   'P 1'
#
loop_
_entity.id
_entity.type
_entity.pdbx_description
1 polymer ?
#
loop_
_entity_poly.entity_id
_entity_poly.type
_entity_poly.pdbx_seq_one_letter_code
_entity_poly.pdbx_strand_id
1 'polypeptide(L)'
;MTDKFILWAQALDNASPDHFDVHGKDVEPDDTIQRQEAVSKVSSVIKNGARLFEQKGVLLTANASHFVVEVPSAQHDYAGRTAPIVCYGDYGTTVGDELGSAVAVALNAFAKKIGRTLQPIDSELARMSFEALKKKSLMTKRVLNVGIGVAGLVIFVIIFWLV
;
A
#
# COMPACT_ATOMS: atom_id res chain seq x y z
N MET A 1 -9.22 -7.54 11.62
CA MET A 1 -8.14 -6.56 11.32
C MET A 1 -7.74 -6.58 9.84
N THR A 2 -7.79 -7.74 9.16
CA THR A 2 -7.64 -7.88 7.69
C THR A 2 -8.79 -7.25 6.90
N ASP A 3 -9.89 -6.93 7.57
CA ASP A 3 -11.14 -6.38 7.00
C ASP A 3 -10.96 -5.06 6.22
N LYS A 4 -9.80 -4.41 6.35
CA LYS A 4 -9.48 -3.14 5.68
C LYS A 4 -8.63 -3.30 4.43
N PHE A 5 -8.05 -4.47 4.20
CA PHE A 5 -7.04 -4.65 3.16
C PHE A 5 -7.54 -5.52 2.02
N ILE A 6 -6.92 -5.32 0.86
CA ILE A 6 -6.94 -6.24 -0.26
C ILE A 6 -5.57 -6.89 -0.29
N LEU A 7 -5.54 -8.21 -0.16
CA LEU A 7 -4.33 -9.02 -0.22
C LEU A 7 -4.38 -9.87 -1.48
N TRP A 8 -3.26 -9.92 -2.19
CA TRP A 8 -3.16 -10.64 -3.46
C TRP A 8 -1.78 -11.28 -3.60
N ALA A 9 -1.74 -12.50 -4.13
CA ALA A 9 -0.50 -13.14 -4.55
C ALA A 9 -0.75 -14.09 -5.73
N GLN A 10 0.10 -14.01 -6.75
CA GLN A 10 0.10 -14.92 -7.88
C GLN A 10 0.45 -16.35 -7.45
N ALA A 11 -0.26 -17.36 -7.92
CA ALA A 11 0.04 -18.77 -7.64
C ALA A 11 1.45 -19.19 -8.12
N LEU A 12 2.18 -19.97 -7.32
CA LEU A 12 3.58 -20.34 -7.64
C LEU A 12 3.71 -21.39 -8.75
N ASP A 13 2.65 -22.13 -9.03
CA ASP A 13 2.63 -23.12 -10.10
C ASP A 13 2.37 -22.48 -11.49
N ASN A 14 2.05 -21.19 -11.53
CA ASN A 14 1.67 -20.44 -12.74
C ASN A 14 0.49 -21.04 -13.52
N ALA A 15 -0.26 -21.98 -12.92
CA ALA A 15 -1.36 -22.69 -13.54
C ALA A 15 -2.64 -22.56 -12.72
N SER A 16 -2.51 -22.51 -11.39
CA SER A 16 -3.64 -22.27 -10.49
C SER A 16 -4.04 -20.80 -10.49
N PRO A 17 -5.30 -20.50 -10.14
CA PRO A 17 -5.75 -19.13 -9.96
C PRO A 17 -4.95 -18.42 -8.86
N ASP A 18 -4.63 -17.14 -9.09
CA ASP A 18 -4.10 -16.24 -8.07
C ASP A 18 -4.96 -16.20 -6.81
N HIS A 19 -4.30 -16.06 -5.66
CA HIS A 19 -4.95 -15.96 -4.36
C HIS A 19 -5.37 -14.51 -4.07
N PHE A 20 -6.60 -14.33 -3.61
CA PHE A 20 -7.15 -13.04 -3.22
C PHE A 20 -7.86 -13.13 -1.88
N ASP A 21 -7.60 -12.17 -1.00
CA ASP A 21 -8.40 -11.90 0.18
C ASP A 21 -8.81 -10.42 0.15
N VAL A 22 -10.10 -10.17 0.00
CA VAL A 22 -10.68 -8.83 -0.10
C VAL A 22 -11.48 -8.57 1.15
N HIS A 23 -10.98 -7.66 1.99
CA HIS A 23 -11.63 -7.28 3.26
C HIS A 23 -11.89 -8.49 4.18
N GLY A 24 -10.90 -9.38 4.30
CA GLY A 24 -10.97 -10.56 5.17
C GLY A 24 -11.74 -11.74 4.58
N LYS A 25 -12.14 -11.66 3.31
CA LYS A 25 -12.89 -12.72 2.61
C LYS A 25 -12.08 -13.26 1.44
N ASP A 26 -11.99 -14.58 1.35
CA ASP A 26 -11.46 -15.23 0.16
C ASP A 26 -12.36 -14.92 -1.04
N VAL A 27 -11.72 -14.61 -2.16
CA VAL A 27 -12.41 -14.41 -3.42
C VAL A 27 -12.25 -15.67 -4.25
N GLU A 28 -13.38 -16.27 -4.63
CA GLU A 28 -13.38 -17.48 -5.43
C GLU A 28 -12.81 -17.22 -6.84
N PRO A 29 -12.17 -18.22 -7.47
CA PRO A 29 -11.56 -18.05 -8.78
C PRO A 29 -12.50 -17.58 -9.89
N ASP A 30 -13.79 -17.91 -9.79
CA ASP A 30 -14.84 -17.58 -10.76
C ASP A 30 -15.47 -16.19 -10.55
N ASP A 31 -15.23 -15.54 -9.40
CA ASP A 31 -15.61 -14.14 -9.17
C ASP A 31 -14.64 -13.17 -9.90
N THR A 32 -14.72 -13.21 -11.22
CA THR A 32 -13.89 -12.40 -12.11
C THR A 32 -14.08 -10.90 -11.89
N ILE A 33 -15.25 -10.47 -11.43
CA ILE A 33 -15.56 -9.05 -11.18
C ILE A 33 -14.75 -8.57 -9.98
N GLN A 34 -14.88 -9.25 -8.84
CA GLN A 34 -14.20 -8.84 -7.61
C GLN A 34 -12.67 -8.94 -7.74
N ARG A 35 -12.16 -9.96 -8.43
CA ARG A 35 -10.73 -10.10 -8.72
C ARG A 35 -10.22 -8.98 -9.63
N GLN A 36 -10.95 -8.65 -10.69
CA GLN A 36 -10.57 -7.56 -11.60
C GLN A 36 -10.60 -6.20 -10.89
N GLU A 37 -11.57 -5.95 -10.01
CA GLU A 37 -11.63 -4.72 -9.20
C GLU A 37 -10.42 -4.61 -8.26
N ALA A 38 -10.06 -5.70 -7.58
CA ALA A 38 -8.89 -5.74 -6.70
C ALA A 38 -7.60 -5.42 -7.46
N VAL A 39 -7.37 -6.06 -8.61
CA VAL A 39 -6.21 -5.80 -9.47
C VAL A 39 -6.22 -4.36 -9.99
N SER A 40 -7.39 -3.83 -10.38
CA SER A 40 -7.51 -2.45 -10.88
C SER A 40 -7.14 -1.42 -9.82
N LYS A 41 -7.55 -1.63 -8.56
CA LYS A 41 -7.19 -0.77 -7.42
C LYS A 41 -5.69 -0.78 -7.15
N VAL A 42 -5.09 -1.97 -7.08
CA VAL A 42 -3.63 -2.14 -6.93
C VAL A 42 -2.88 -1.45 -8.06
N SER A 43 -3.27 -1.73 -9.32
CA SER A 43 -2.63 -1.17 -10.51
C SER A 43 -2.73 0.36 -10.56
N SER A 44 -3.86 0.94 -10.16
CA SER A 44 -4.05 2.39 -10.11
C SER A 44 -3.07 3.06 -9.16
N VAL A 45 -2.82 2.48 -7.98
CA VAL A 45 -1.84 3.02 -7.02
C VAL A 45 -0.42 2.83 -7.53
N ILE A 46 -0.09 1.68 -8.12
CA ILE A 46 1.26 1.43 -8.66
C ILE A 46 1.57 2.42 -9.79
N LYS A 47 0.62 2.68 -10.70
CA LYS A 47 0.81 3.55 -11.87
C LYS A 47 0.85 5.04 -11.50
N ASN A 48 -0.04 5.48 -10.61
CA ASN A 48 -0.24 6.91 -10.33
C ASN A 48 0.38 7.36 -9.01
N GLY A 49 0.83 6.42 -8.17
CA GLY A 49 1.47 6.69 -6.90
C GLY A 49 2.97 6.97 -7.06
N ALA A 50 3.59 7.36 -5.95
CA ALA A 50 5.02 7.51 -5.84
C ALA A 50 5.60 6.35 -5.04
N ARG A 51 6.72 5.79 -5.49
CA ARG A 51 7.54 4.86 -4.71
C ARG A 51 8.14 5.62 -3.52
N LEU A 52 7.79 5.22 -2.31
CA LEU A 52 8.19 5.90 -1.08
C LEU A 52 9.25 5.13 -0.29
N PHE A 53 9.27 3.81 -0.47
CA PHE A 53 10.19 2.91 0.20
C PHE A 53 10.55 1.77 -0.73
N GLU A 54 11.83 1.41 -0.73
CA GLU A 54 12.35 0.27 -1.48
C GLU A 54 13.59 -0.25 -0.75
N GLN A 55 13.48 -1.45 -0.17
CA GLN A 55 14.61 -2.08 0.52
C GLN A 55 14.47 -3.60 0.48
N LYS A 56 15.51 -4.30 0.02
CA LYS A 56 15.55 -5.78 -0.06
C LYS A 56 14.33 -6.39 -0.76
N GLY A 57 13.80 -5.72 -1.78
CA GLY A 57 12.61 -6.18 -2.52
C GLY A 57 11.27 -5.86 -1.84
N VAL A 58 11.27 -5.32 -0.63
CA VAL A 58 10.05 -4.75 -0.01
C VAL A 58 9.82 -3.35 -0.56
N LEU A 59 8.64 -3.14 -1.13
CA LEU A 59 8.28 -1.91 -1.84
C LEU A 59 7.03 -1.29 -1.21
N LEU A 60 7.03 0.03 -1.05
CA LEU A 60 5.83 0.80 -0.72
C LEU A 60 5.60 1.85 -1.80
N THR A 61 4.46 1.76 -2.47
CA THR A 61 3.97 2.78 -3.41
C THR A 61 2.69 3.40 -2.84
N ALA A 62 2.58 4.72 -2.86
CA ALA A 62 1.39 5.39 -2.33
C ALA A 62 1.02 6.64 -3.14
N ASN A 63 -0.28 6.91 -3.22
CA ASN A 63 -0.84 8.13 -3.81
C ASN A 63 -1.32 9.11 -2.72
N ALA A 64 -2.46 9.79 -2.88
CA ALA A 64 -2.96 10.74 -1.87
C ALA A 64 -3.63 10.05 -0.67
N SER A 65 -4.27 8.90 -0.88
CA SER A 65 -5.12 8.23 0.11
C SER A 65 -4.94 6.72 0.21
N HIS A 66 -4.23 6.11 -0.74
CA HIS A 66 -4.07 4.67 -0.85
C HIS A 66 -2.61 4.26 -0.95
N PHE A 67 -2.32 3.07 -0.47
CA PHE A 67 -1.01 2.46 -0.52
C PHE A 67 -1.06 1.06 -1.14
N VAL A 68 0.09 0.63 -1.64
CA VAL A 68 0.41 -0.74 -2.01
C VAL A 68 1.76 -1.09 -1.41
N VAL A 69 1.79 -2.15 -0.60
CA VAL A 69 3.01 -2.78 -0.11
C VAL A 69 3.21 -4.11 -0.83
N GLU A 70 4.40 -4.31 -1.37
CA GLU A 70 4.81 -5.55 -2.04
C GLU A 70 5.92 -6.17 -1.20
N VAL A 71 5.77 -7.43 -0.81
CA VAL A 71 6.74 -8.16 0.02
C VAL A 71 7.14 -9.46 -0.68
N PRO A 72 8.45 -9.73 -0.86
CA PRO A 72 8.89 -10.97 -1.48
C PRO A 72 8.51 -12.17 -0.60
N SER A 73 8.12 -13.26 -1.24
CA SER A 73 7.97 -14.56 -0.59
C SER A 73 9.32 -15.29 -0.60
N ALA A 74 9.57 -16.12 0.42
CA ALA A 74 10.74 -17.00 0.44
C ALA A 74 10.70 -18.07 -0.67
N GLN A 75 9.48 -18.43 -1.11
CA GLN A 75 9.25 -19.40 -2.15
C GLN A 75 9.36 -18.75 -3.54
N HIS A 76 9.84 -19.53 -4.51
CA HIS A 76 9.94 -19.13 -5.91
C HIS A 76 8.97 -19.98 -6.74
N ASP A 77 8.56 -19.45 -7.88
CA ASP A 77 7.79 -20.21 -8.86
C ASP A 77 8.66 -21.27 -9.56
N TYR A 78 8.07 -22.10 -10.42
CA TYR A 78 8.82 -23.11 -11.18
C TYR A 78 9.92 -22.55 -12.10
N ALA A 79 9.85 -21.26 -12.45
CA ALA A 79 10.87 -20.58 -13.24
C ALA A 79 11.94 -19.90 -12.37
N GLY A 80 11.91 -20.09 -11.05
CA GLY A 80 12.85 -19.48 -10.11
C GLY A 80 12.58 -17.99 -9.84
N ARG A 81 11.41 -17.47 -10.24
CA ARG A 81 11.02 -16.06 -10.02
C ARG A 81 10.35 -15.92 -8.66
N THR A 82 10.57 -14.78 -8.02
CA THR A 82 9.84 -14.41 -6.80
C THR A 82 8.45 -13.90 -7.17
N ALA A 83 7.41 -14.45 -6.54
CA ALA A 83 6.04 -13.96 -6.63
C ALA A 83 5.69 -13.20 -5.33
N PRO A 84 5.69 -11.86 -5.34
CA PRO A 84 5.46 -11.07 -4.14
C PRO A 84 4.03 -11.24 -3.62
N ILE A 85 3.88 -11.03 -2.32
CA ILE A 85 2.59 -10.84 -1.67
C ILE A 85 2.31 -9.34 -1.62
N VAL A 86 1.14 -8.96 -2.11
CA VAL A 86 0.72 -7.57 -2.24
C VAL A 86 -0.35 -7.27 -1.20
N CYS A 87 -0.22 -6.13 -0.53
CA CYS A 87 -1.22 -5.57 0.36
C CYS A 87 -1.61 -4.16 -0.11
N TYR A 88 -2.88 -3.95 -0.40
CA TYR A 88 -3.48 -2.67 -0.70
C TYR A 88 -4.40 -2.23 0.43
N GLY A 89 -4.41 -0.92 0.70
CA GLY A 89 -5.37 -0.33 1.62
C GLY A 89 -5.48 1.18 1.45
N ASP A 90 -6.50 1.76 2.06
CA ASP A 90 -6.54 3.19 2.35
C ASP A 90 -5.79 3.48 3.65
N TYR A 91 -5.22 4.67 3.76
CA TYR A 91 -4.57 5.12 4.99
C TYR A 91 -5.20 6.39 5.58
N GLY A 92 -6.25 6.94 4.94
CA GLY A 92 -7.02 8.10 5.39
C GLY A 92 -6.16 9.16 6.11
N THR A 93 -6.53 9.46 7.36
CA THR A 93 -5.73 10.31 8.26
C THR A 93 -4.77 9.55 9.16
N THR A 94 -4.88 8.22 9.22
CA THR A 94 -4.16 7.35 10.15
C THR A 94 -2.93 6.77 9.47
N VAL A 95 -1.79 7.45 9.61
CA VAL A 95 -0.52 7.05 9.01
C VAL A 95 0.56 6.90 10.08
N GLY A 96 1.27 5.77 10.07
CA GLY A 96 2.41 5.50 10.94
C GLY A 96 2.44 4.06 11.43
N ASP A 97 3.11 3.85 12.56
CA ASP A 97 3.42 2.54 13.13
C ASP A 97 2.24 1.58 13.31
N GLU A 98 1.07 2.06 13.77
CA GLU A 98 -0.10 1.20 13.94
C GLU A 98 -0.58 0.60 12.62
N LEU A 99 -0.63 1.41 11.56
CA LEU A 99 -1.00 0.94 10.22
C LEU A 99 0.07 -0.01 9.67
N GLY A 100 1.35 0.33 9.85
CA GLY A 100 2.44 -0.55 9.45
C GLY A 100 2.39 -1.90 10.15
N SER A 101 2.09 -1.91 11.45
CA SER A 101 1.95 -3.13 12.25
C SER A 101 0.76 -3.97 11.78
N ALA A 102 -0.39 -3.34 11.51
CA ALA A 102 -1.56 -4.01 10.97
C ALA A 102 -1.29 -4.64 9.60
N VAL A 103 -0.56 -3.93 8.72
CA VAL A 103 -0.18 -4.43 7.39
C VAL A 103 0.80 -5.61 7.50
N ALA A 104 1.82 -5.53 8.36
CA ALA A 104 2.76 -6.62 8.58
C ALA A 104 2.07 -7.88 9.14
N VAL A 105 1.10 -7.71 10.04
CA VAL A 105 0.28 -8.82 10.56
C VAL A 105 -0.58 -9.42 9.45
N ALA A 106 -1.26 -8.59 8.65
CA ALA A 106 -2.12 -9.05 7.56
C ALA A 106 -1.34 -9.81 6.48
N LEU A 107 -0.18 -9.30 6.08
CA LEU A 107 0.73 -9.96 5.13
C LEU A 107 1.18 -11.33 5.64
N ASN A 108 1.59 -11.43 6.91
CA ASN A 108 1.99 -12.70 7.50
C ASN A 108 0.84 -13.71 7.61
N ALA A 109 -0.34 -13.24 8.01
CA ALA A 109 -1.53 -14.08 8.10
C ALA A 109 -1.91 -14.64 6.72
N PHE A 110 -1.91 -13.77 5.70
CA PHE A 110 -2.20 -14.16 4.33
C PHE A 110 -1.15 -15.10 3.75
N ALA A 111 0.14 -14.83 3.97
CA ALA A 111 1.23 -15.72 3.56
C ALA A 111 1.01 -17.14 4.11
N LYS A 112 0.74 -17.27 5.41
CA LYS A 112 0.46 -18.56 6.06
C LYS A 112 -0.76 -19.25 5.45
N LYS A 113 -1.83 -18.50 5.20
CA LYS A 113 -3.08 -18.98 4.61
C LYS A 113 -2.86 -19.63 3.24
N ILE A 114 -2.01 -19.03 2.40
CA ILE A 114 -1.70 -19.54 1.05
C ILE A 114 -0.48 -20.49 1.02
N GLY A 115 -0.01 -20.95 2.19
CA GLY A 115 1.12 -21.89 2.28
C GLY A 115 2.50 -21.27 1.96
N ARG A 116 2.65 -19.96 2.09
CA ARG A 116 3.91 -19.22 1.88
C ARG A 116 4.52 -18.70 3.17
N THR A 117 5.77 -18.28 3.06
CA THR A 117 6.54 -17.72 4.16
C THR A 117 7.14 -16.38 3.74
N LEU A 118 7.04 -15.40 4.64
CA LEU A 118 7.78 -14.14 4.56
C LEU A 118 8.99 -14.23 5.49
N GLN A 119 10.12 -13.66 5.10
CA GLN A 119 11.24 -13.58 6.04
C GLN A 119 10.88 -12.58 7.16
N PRO A 120 11.34 -12.81 8.41
CA PRO A 120 11.07 -11.88 9.50
C PRO A 120 11.51 -10.44 9.20
N ILE A 121 12.64 -10.30 8.49
CA ILE A 121 13.15 -9.00 8.06
C ILE A 121 12.20 -8.29 7.09
N ASP A 122 11.54 -9.03 6.19
CA ASP A 122 10.65 -8.43 5.19
C ASP A 122 9.37 -7.89 5.84
N SER A 123 8.88 -8.58 6.88
CA SER A 123 7.73 -8.12 7.68
C SER A 123 8.06 -6.84 8.44
N GLU A 124 9.27 -6.76 8.99
CA GLU A 124 9.74 -5.57 9.70
C GLU A 124 9.95 -4.39 8.75
N LEU A 125 10.52 -4.63 7.56
CA LEU A 125 10.66 -3.60 6.53
C LEU A 125 9.29 -3.12 6.03
N ALA A 126 8.31 -4.01 5.88
CA ALA A 126 6.94 -3.64 5.53
C ALA A 126 6.33 -2.72 6.60
N ARG A 127 6.50 -3.04 7.89
CA ARG A 127 6.07 -2.18 9.01
C ARG A 127 6.76 -0.81 8.96
N MET A 128 8.09 -0.79 8.88
CA MET A 128 8.90 0.43 8.87
C MET A 128 8.62 1.34 7.67
N SER A 129 8.19 0.78 6.53
CA SER A 129 7.87 1.56 5.34
C SER A 129 6.81 2.65 5.59
N PHE A 130 5.92 2.46 6.57
CA PHE A 130 4.89 3.43 6.91
C PHE A 130 5.41 4.66 7.64
N GLU A 131 6.62 4.63 8.20
CA GLU A 131 7.28 5.85 8.68
C GLU A 131 7.71 6.74 7.51
N ALA A 132 8.10 6.17 6.37
CA ALA A 132 8.36 6.93 5.14
C ALA A 132 7.07 7.58 4.61
N LEU A 133 5.95 6.84 4.64
CA LEU A 133 4.63 7.38 4.27
C LEU A 133 4.20 8.53 5.19
N LYS A 134 4.37 8.36 6.51
CA LYS A 134 4.06 9.39 7.52
C LYS A 134 4.85 10.66 7.27
N LYS A 135 6.16 10.53 7.05
CA LYS A 135 7.05 11.67 6.74
C LYS A 135 6.58 12.41 5.49
N LYS A 136 6.24 11.70 4.42
CA LYS A 136 5.73 12.32 3.18
C LYS A 136 4.38 13.01 3.39
N SER A 137 3.44 12.37 4.08
CA SER A 137 2.13 12.96 4.39
C SER A 137 2.26 14.28 5.17
N LEU A 138 3.16 14.34 6.16
CA LEU A 138 3.43 15.56 6.92
C LEU A 138 4.05 16.67 6.06
N MET A 139 4.96 16.33 5.15
CA MET A 139 5.56 17.31 4.22
C MET A 139 4.50 17.92 3.30
N THR A 140 3.62 17.11 2.71
CA THR A 140 2.54 17.59 1.84
C THR A 140 1.59 18.54 2.57
N LYS A 141 1.20 18.21 3.81
CA LYS A 141 0.34 19.07 4.65
C LYS A 141 0.99 20.43 4.95
N ARG A 142 2.29 20.46 5.22
CA ARG A 142 3.03 21.72 5.48
C ARG A 142 3.09 22.61 4.24
N VAL A 143 3.36 22.04 3.07
CA VAL A 143 3.39 22.81 1.81
C VAL A 143 2.03 23.45 1.50
N LEU A 144 0.94 22.70 1.70
CA LEU A 144 -0.42 23.22 1.51
C LEU A 144 -0.72 24.41 2.43
N ASN A 145 -0.38 24.30 3.72
CA ASN A 145 -0.64 25.35 4.70
C ASN A 145 0.15 26.64 4.40
N VAL A 146 1.39 26.53 3.92
CA VAL A 146 2.18 27.69 3.49
C VAL A 146 1.57 28.36 2.27
N GLY A 147 1.09 27.59 1.29
CA GLY A 147 0.43 28.13 0.10
C GLY A 147 -0.82 28.94 0.42
N ILE A 148 -1.65 28.45 1.33
CA ILE A 148 -2.86 29.16 1.80
C ILE A 148 -2.47 30.45 2.54
N GLY A 149 -1.45 30.40 3.40
CA GLY A 149 -0.96 31.57 4.13
C GLY A 149 -0.48 32.68 3.20
N VAL A 150 0.29 32.33 2.15
CA VAL A 150 0.78 33.30 1.16
C VAL A 150 -0.36 33.88 0.33
N ALA A 151 -1.29 33.05 -0.16
CA ALA A 151 -2.45 33.52 -0.92
C ALA A 151 -3.33 34.47 -0.10
N GLY A 152 -3.59 34.13 1.17
CA GLY A 152 -4.34 35.00 2.08
C GLY A 152 -3.66 36.34 2.32
N LEU A 153 -2.34 36.35 2.46
CA LEU A 153 -1.55 37.58 2.67
C LEU A 153 -1.56 38.47 1.41
N VAL A 154 -1.48 37.88 0.22
CA VAL A 154 -1.61 38.62 -1.06
C VAL A 154 -3.00 39.24 -1.19
N ILE A 155 -4.07 38.50 -0.88
CA ILE A 155 -5.45 39.03 -0.91
C ILE A 155 -5.60 40.18 0.10
N PHE A 156 -5.05 40.04 1.31
CA PHE A 156 -5.11 41.06 2.34
C PHE A 156 -4.38 42.35 1.92
N VAL A 157 -3.20 42.22 1.30
CA VAL A 157 -2.45 43.36 0.74
C VAL A 157 -3.25 44.06 -0.36
N ILE A 158 -3.87 43.31 -1.27
CA ILE A 158 -4.72 43.88 -2.34
C ILE A 158 -5.92 44.64 -1.76
N ILE A 159 -6.60 44.07 -0.76
CA ILE A 159 -7.75 44.74 -0.10
C ILE A 159 -7.29 46.01 0.61
N PHE A 160 -6.18 45.96 1.36
CA PHE A 160 -5.66 47.13 2.09
C PHE A 160 -5.18 48.25 1.15
N TRP A 161 -4.78 47.93 -0.07
CA TRP A 161 -4.40 48.92 -1.09
C TRP A 161 -5.60 49.55 -1.81
N LEU A 162 -6.79 48.95 -1.72
CA LEU A 162 -8.01 49.39 -2.38
C LEU A 162 -8.96 50.18 -1.45
N VAL A 163 -8.65 50.28 -0.16
CA VAL A 163 -9.39 51.05 0.87
C VAL A 163 -8.62 52.32 1.21
#